data_AF-A0A7Y4H2V1-F1
#
_entry.id   AF-A0A7Y4H2V1-F1
#
_cell.length_a   1.000
_cell.length_b   1.000
_cell.length_c   1.000
_cell.angle_alpha   90.00
_cell.angle_beta   90.00
_cell.angle_gamma   90.00
#
_symmetry.space_group_name_H-M   'P 1'
#
loop_
_entity.id
_entity.type
_entity.pdbx_description
1 polymer ?
#
loop_
_entity_poly.entity_id
_entity_poly.type
_entity_poly.pdbx_seq_one_letter_code
_entity_poly.pdbx_strand_id
1 'polypeptide(L)'
;MIARGDGIGRYGRGGWPFPALMLALVLVTLLPAPLSAQWFSDRPPPVPPAAVPDAQTGPAMNLAPPSGAGAIPPLPGPLTQPTLVQPQLTTVPPVAPPPGASPANQAVLSLTARYGKDLPVINGGLVWRVFADKPDDTGTFKLVREERGATPNIVLPPGNYVVHVALGLVSAVRTVSLKAETDRVAFVLPAGGLRIEGRVGSSKIPPNQISFAIYKGSQFEGSERSPLLPNVPAGDVALLPEGTYYIISNYGDANSVVRSDIRVQAGKLTDVTVSHRAAVITLKLVSDRGGEALANTAWSVITPGGDVIKESIGAFPRVVLSEGEYRAIAKNEGKVFERPFNVVNGVDAEVEVIAR
;
A
#
# COMPACT_ATOMS: atom_id res chain seq x y z
N MET A 1 -65.14 27.11 11.92
CA MET A 1 -66.14 28.18 12.03
C MET A 1 -65.47 29.40 12.66
N ILE A 2 -65.44 30.50 11.89
CA ILE A 2 -65.31 31.92 12.25
C ILE A 2 -64.17 32.34 13.20
N ALA A 3 -63.19 33.10 12.69
CA ALA A 3 -62.79 34.39 13.27
C ALA A 3 -61.77 35.15 12.40
N ARG A 4 -62.14 36.41 12.09
CA ARG A 4 -61.31 37.64 11.94
C ARG A 4 -60.12 37.58 10.97
N GLY A 5 -60.02 38.37 9.91
CA GLY A 5 -60.51 39.73 9.72
C GLY A 5 -59.49 40.73 10.28
N ASP A 6 -58.53 41.14 9.46
CA ASP A 6 -57.98 42.50 9.47
C ASP A 6 -57.41 42.86 8.09
N GLY A 7 -57.75 44.06 7.64
CA GLY A 7 -57.56 44.51 6.27
C GLY A 7 -56.51 45.60 6.09
N ILE A 8 -56.68 46.31 4.97
CA ILE A 8 -56.00 47.54 4.54
C ILE A 8 -54.66 47.26 3.82
N GLY A 9 -54.39 47.72 2.60
CA GLY A 9 -55.10 48.67 1.75
C GLY A 9 -54.66 48.59 0.28
N ARG A 10 -55.62 48.93 -0.57
CA ARG A 10 -55.53 49.57 -1.90
C ARG A 10 -54.14 49.91 -2.44
N TYR A 11 -53.89 49.52 -3.69
CA TYR A 11 -53.60 50.32 -4.91
C TYR A 11 -53.26 49.26 -5.99
N GLY A 12 -53.92 49.13 -7.13
CA GLY A 12 -54.22 50.15 -8.12
C GLY A 12 -53.88 49.55 -9.49
N ARG A 13 -54.91 49.01 -10.14
CA ARG A 13 -55.15 48.83 -11.59
C ARG A 13 -53.99 48.86 -12.62
N GLY A 14 -54.09 47.90 -13.54
CA GLY A 14 -53.68 48.01 -14.96
C GLY A 14 -52.44 47.17 -15.23
N GLY A 15 -52.47 46.10 -16.01
CA GLY A 15 -53.23 45.85 -17.23
C GLY A 15 -52.21 45.40 -18.28
N TRP A 16 -52.03 44.07 -18.40
CA TRP A 16 -51.97 43.24 -19.62
C TRP A 16 -51.39 43.82 -20.96
N PRO A 17 -50.99 42.98 -21.94
CA PRO A 17 -49.83 42.07 -22.00
C PRO A 17 -49.04 42.20 -23.36
N PHE A 18 -47.99 41.39 -23.54
CA PHE A 18 -47.31 41.03 -24.82
C PHE A 18 -46.40 42.09 -25.51
N PRO A 19 -45.66 41.75 -26.60
CA PRO A 19 -44.56 40.78 -26.71
C PRO A 19 -43.33 41.35 -27.49
N ALA A 20 -42.27 40.53 -27.63
CA ALA A 20 -41.33 40.42 -28.76
C ALA A 20 -40.82 41.68 -29.53
N LEU A 21 -39.50 41.91 -29.53
CA LEU A 21 -38.63 41.82 -30.74
C LEU A 21 -37.14 42.15 -30.44
N MET A 22 -36.25 41.23 -30.83
CA MET A 22 -34.99 41.40 -31.58
C MET A 22 -33.94 42.46 -31.19
N LEU A 23 -32.71 41.99 -30.89
CA LEU A 23 -31.43 42.40 -31.51
C LEU A 23 -30.29 41.50 -30.98
N ALA A 24 -29.85 40.46 -31.70
CA ALA A 24 -28.79 40.44 -32.72
C ALA A 24 -27.36 40.73 -32.22
N LEU A 25 -26.56 39.65 -32.26
CA LEU A 25 -25.22 39.58 -32.87
C LEU A 25 -24.05 40.36 -32.22
N VAL A 26 -23.29 39.69 -31.34
CA VAL A 26 -21.83 39.88 -31.24
C VAL A 26 -21.17 38.51 -31.04
N LEU A 27 -20.73 37.92 -32.16
CA LEU A 27 -19.90 36.72 -32.25
C LEU A 27 -18.43 37.20 -32.30
N VAL A 28 -17.72 37.19 -31.16
CA VAL A 28 -16.27 37.45 -31.15
C VAL A 28 -15.54 36.14 -31.42
N THR A 29 -14.92 36.08 -32.59
CA THR A 29 -14.00 35.04 -33.06
C THR A 29 -12.67 35.16 -32.31
N LEU A 30 -12.41 34.26 -31.35
CA LEU A 30 -11.08 34.01 -30.83
C LEU A 30 -10.46 32.83 -31.60
N LEU A 31 -9.57 33.16 -32.53
CA LEU A 31 -8.67 32.22 -33.21
C LEU A 31 -7.72 31.58 -32.18
N PRO A 32 -7.59 30.23 -32.12
CA PRO A 32 -6.50 29.61 -31.38
C PRO A 32 -5.20 29.76 -32.18
N ALA A 33 -4.21 30.44 -31.60
CA ALA A 33 -2.85 30.43 -32.11
C ALA A 33 -2.25 29.02 -31.96
N PRO A 34 -1.55 28.47 -32.97
CA PRO A 34 -0.79 27.25 -32.81
C PRO A 34 0.43 27.53 -31.92
N LEU A 35 0.43 27.00 -30.70
CA LEU A 35 1.64 26.89 -29.89
C LEU A 35 2.52 25.83 -30.54
N SER A 36 3.54 26.29 -31.26
CA SER A 36 4.65 25.45 -31.71
C SER A 36 5.33 24.81 -30.51
N ALA A 37 5.34 23.48 -30.49
CA ALA A 37 6.13 22.68 -29.57
C ALA A 37 7.61 23.10 -29.70
N GLN A 38 8.19 23.61 -28.62
CA GLN A 38 9.63 23.84 -28.56
C GLN A 38 10.32 22.48 -28.51
N TRP A 39 10.84 22.11 -29.68
CA TRP A 39 11.77 21.02 -29.88
C TRP A 39 12.99 21.15 -28.97
N PHE A 40 13.36 20.00 -28.40
CA PHE A 40 14.73 19.55 -28.17
C PHE A 40 15.71 20.61 -27.72
N SER A 41 15.91 20.69 -26.40
CA SER A 41 17.14 21.24 -25.85
C SER A 41 18.34 20.52 -26.46
N ASP A 42 19.27 21.34 -26.94
CA ASP A 42 20.56 21.04 -27.56
C ASP A 42 21.55 20.41 -26.55
N ARG A 43 21.14 19.30 -25.91
CA ARG A 43 21.99 18.55 -24.99
C ARG A 43 22.54 17.32 -25.71
N PRO A 44 23.87 17.20 -25.90
CA PRO A 44 24.45 15.97 -26.41
C PRO A 44 24.12 14.82 -25.44
N PRO A 45 23.84 13.60 -25.95
CA PRO A 45 23.55 12.45 -25.09
C PRO A 45 24.75 12.16 -24.18
N PRO A 46 24.53 11.71 -22.92
CA PRO A 46 25.63 11.37 -22.02
C PRO A 46 26.46 10.23 -22.62
N VAL A 47 27.76 10.48 -22.76
CA VAL A 47 28.75 9.50 -23.22
C VAL A 47 28.95 8.45 -22.12
N PRO A 48 28.83 7.14 -22.42
CA PRO A 48 29.13 6.10 -21.44
C PRO A 48 30.63 6.13 -21.07
N PRO A 49 30.99 5.92 -19.79
CA PRO A 49 32.40 5.84 -19.39
C PRO A 49 33.10 4.68 -20.11
N ALA A 50 34.31 4.95 -20.61
CA ALA A 50 35.15 4.00 -21.31
C ALA A 50 35.47 2.77 -20.43
N ALA A 51 35.56 1.60 -21.08
CA ALA A 51 35.97 0.36 -20.46
C ALA A 51 37.39 0.49 -19.89
N VAL A 52 37.52 0.23 -18.59
CA VAL A 52 38.79 0.17 -17.88
C VAL A 52 39.56 -1.05 -18.39
N PRO A 53 40.83 -0.92 -18.82
CA PRO A 53 41.63 -2.06 -19.25
C PRO A 53 41.84 -3.07 -18.11
N ASP A 54 41.69 -4.35 -18.44
CA ASP A 54 41.94 -5.51 -17.56
C ASP A 54 43.30 -5.39 -16.86
N ALA A 55 43.26 -5.12 -15.55
CA ALA A 55 44.39 -5.30 -14.67
C ALA A 55 44.56 -6.81 -14.41
N GLN A 56 45.62 -7.36 -15.00
CA GLN A 56 46.11 -8.72 -14.77
C GLN A 56 46.16 -9.03 -13.27
N THR A 57 45.33 -9.99 -12.85
CA THR A 57 45.28 -10.49 -11.48
C THR A 57 46.51 -11.37 -11.26
N GLY A 58 47.50 -10.85 -10.53
CA GLY A 58 48.59 -11.65 -9.96
C GLY A 58 48.06 -12.64 -8.92
N PRO A 59 48.77 -13.76 -8.66
CA PRO A 59 48.28 -14.80 -7.78
C PRO A 59 48.22 -14.32 -6.32
N ALA A 60 47.12 -14.68 -5.65
CA ALA A 60 46.84 -14.33 -4.26
C ALA A 60 47.92 -14.90 -3.31
N MET A 61 48.45 -14.01 -2.48
CA MET A 61 49.48 -14.28 -1.48
C MET A 61 48.83 -14.98 -0.27
N ASN A 62 49.23 -16.23 -0.03
CA ASN A 62 48.72 -17.08 1.03
C ASN A 62 49.40 -16.71 2.36
N LEU A 63 48.63 -16.23 3.34
CA LEU A 63 49.10 -15.83 4.67
C LEU A 63 48.98 -17.00 5.65
N ALA A 64 50.05 -17.80 5.77
CA ALA A 64 50.27 -18.70 6.89
C ALA A 64 51.75 -18.65 7.33
N PRO A 65 52.06 -18.61 8.63
CA PRO A 65 53.44 -18.49 9.13
C PRO A 65 54.20 -19.82 9.02
N PRO A 66 55.55 -19.80 8.91
CA PRO A 66 56.36 -21.00 8.76
C PRO A 66 56.63 -21.64 10.12
N SER A 67 56.66 -22.97 10.18
CA SER A 67 57.24 -23.71 11.30
C SER A 67 58.06 -24.86 10.76
N GLY A 68 59.36 -24.82 11.04
CA GLY A 68 60.35 -25.79 10.59
C GLY A 68 60.47 -27.02 11.49
N ALA A 69 60.82 -28.11 10.81
CA ALA A 69 61.57 -29.32 11.20
C ALA A 69 61.66 -29.79 12.67
N GLY A 70 61.19 -31.03 12.89
CA GLY A 70 61.61 -31.94 13.95
C GLY A 70 61.25 -33.39 13.58
N ALA A 71 62.23 -34.30 13.64
CA ALA A 71 62.29 -35.61 12.96
C ALA A 71 61.56 -36.79 13.65
N ILE A 72 61.12 -37.79 12.87
CA ILE A 72 60.77 -39.18 13.31
C ILE A 72 61.10 -40.20 12.16
N PRO A 73 61.60 -41.44 12.43
CA PRO A 73 62.40 -42.28 11.52
C PRO A 73 61.59 -43.29 10.64
N PRO A 74 62.22 -44.09 9.73
CA PRO A 74 61.55 -44.74 8.60
C PRO A 74 61.11 -46.18 8.89
N LEU A 75 60.01 -46.62 8.27
CA LEU A 75 59.48 -48.01 8.27
C LEU A 75 58.47 -48.17 7.10
N PRO A 76 58.14 -49.40 6.65
CA PRO A 76 58.50 -49.91 5.32
C PRO A 76 57.35 -50.02 4.30
N GLY A 77 57.71 -50.40 3.07
CA GLY A 77 56.89 -50.32 1.85
C GLY A 77 55.58 -51.11 1.82
N PRO A 78 54.70 -50.78 0.86
CA PRO A 78 53.32 -51.26 0.82
C PRO A 78 53.19 -52.69 0.30
N LEU A 79 52.51 -53.52 1.08
CA LEU A 79 52.02 -54.84 0.69
C LEU A 79 50.76 -54.70 -0.20
N THR A 80 50.87 -55.21 -1.42
CA THR A 80 49.85 -55.87 -2.25
C THR A 80 48.40 -55.38 -2.11
N GLN A 81 48.02 -54.50 -3.02
CA GLN A 81 46.64 -54.14 -3.31
C GLN A 81 46.00 -55.22 -4.22
N PRO A 82 44.82 -55.78 -3.90
CA PRO A 82 44.14 -56.73 -4.77
C PRO A 82 43.58 -56.01 -6.01
N THR A 83 43.88 -56.60 -7.17
CA THR A 83 43.39 -56.20 -8.49
C THR A 83 41.87 -56.34 -8.55
N LEU A 84 41.15 -55.22 -8.54
CA LEU A 84 39.74 -55.20 -8.95
C LEU A 84 39.70 -55.15 -10.47
N VAL A 85 39.21 -56.24 -11.05
CA VAL A 85 38.88 -56.42 -12.46
C VAL A 85 37.89 -55.31 -12.86
N GLN A 86 38.23 -54.54 -13.90
CA GLN A 86 37.29 -53.61 -14.54
C GLN A 86 36.14 -54.41 -15.19
N PRO A 87 34.87 -54.16 -14.85
CA PRO A 87 33.77 -54.66 -15.65
C PRO A 87 33.73 -53.88 -16.96
N GLN A 88 33.93 -54.63 -18.03
CA GLN A 88 33.73 -54.26 -19.42
C GLN A 88 32.30 -53.73 -19.59
N LEU A 89 32.18 -52.52 -20.18
CA LEU A 89 30.93 -51.90 -20.57
C LEU A 89 30.25 -52.78 -21.64
N THR A 90 29.33 -53.63 -21.22
CA THR A 90 28.27 -54.11 -22.11
C THR A 90 27.38 -52.91 -22.44
N THR A 91 27.38 -52.51 -23.71
CA THR A 91 26.46 -51.51 -24.26
C THR A 91 25.04 -52.01 -24.13
N VAL A 92 24.38 -51.65 -23.04
CA VAL A 92 22.92 -51.77 -22.91
C VAL A 92 22.31 -50.73 -23.86
N PRO A 93 21.42 -51.10 -24.79
CA PRO A 93 20.70 -50.11 -25.58
C PRO A 93 19.96 -49.16 -24.63
N PRO A 94 19.85 -47.85 -24.95
CA PRO A 94 19.12 -46.93 -24.09
C PRO A 94 17.68 -47.43 -23.99
N VAL A 95 17.30 -47.90 -22.80
CA VAL A 95 15.89 -48.08 -22.46
C VAL A 95 15.30 -46.67 -22.48
N ALA A 96 14.64 -46.35 -23.60
CA ALA A 96 13.72 -45.23 -23.63
C ALA A 96 12.75 -45.42 -22.45
N PRO A 97 12.55 -44.39 -21.60
CA PRO A 97 11.50 -44.47 -20.60
C PRO A 97 10.20 -44.84 -21.33
N PRO A 98 9.41 -45.81 -20.83
CA PRO A 98 8.17 -46.20 -21.48
C PRO A 98 7.32 -44.94 -21.72
N PRO A 99 6.83 -44.70 -22.95
CA PRO A 99 5.88 -43.64 -23.19
C PRO A 99 4.59 -43.99 -22.44
N GLY A 100 4.24 -43.19 -21.42
CA GLY A 100 2.93 -43.25 -20.79
C GLY A 100 2.68 -44.50 -19.94
N ALA A 101 3.14 -44.45 -18.69
CA ALA A 101 2.42 -45.10 -17.60
C ALA A 101 2.15 -44.05 -16.54
N SER A 102 1.18 -43.17 -16.81
CA SER A 102 0.38 -42.62 -15.72
C SER A 102 -0.07 -43.83 -14.90
N PRO A 103 0.21 -43.93 -13.59
CA PRO A 103 -0.40 -44.96 -12.77
C PRO A 103 -1.89 -44.98 -13.11
N ALA A 104 -2.35 -46.09 -13.69
CA ALA A 104 -3.71 -46.22 -14.17
C ALA A 104 -4.61 -45.88 -12.98
N ASN A 105 -5.41 -44.82 -13.10
CA ASN A 105 -6.19 -44.19 -12.03
C ASN A 105 -5.51 -43.06 -11.23
N GLN A 106 -4.57 -42.30 -11.80
CA GLN A 106 -4.15 -40.99 -11.26
C GLN A 106 -4.37 -39.88 -12.28
N ALA A 107 -4.95 -38.79 -11.79
CA ALA A 107 -5.17 -37.53 -12.48
C ALA A 107 -4.12 -36.51 -12.03
N VAL A 108 -3.71 -35.61 -12.93
CA VAL A 108 -2.81 -34.50 -12.58
C VAL A 108 -3.62 -33.21 -12.58
N LEU A 109 -3.75 -32.57 -11.43
CA LEU A 109 -4.39 -31.27 -11.27
C LEU A 109 -3.33 -30.17 -11.30
N SER A 110 -3.30 -29.42 -12.39
CA SER A 110 -2.45 -28.23 -12.52
C SER A 110 -3.25 -26.98 -12.17
N LEU A 111 -2.82 -26.27 -11.13
CA LEU A 111 -3.54 -25.13 -10.57
C LEU A 111 -2.84 -23.83 -10.92
N THR A 112 -3.60 -22.80 -11.31
CA THR A 112 -3.08 -21.45 -11.55
C THR A 112 -4.04 -20.41 -11.01
N ALA A 113 -3.53 -19.29 -10.53
CA ALA A 113 -4.33 -18.21 -9.96
C ALA A 113 -4.02 -16.88 -10.68
N ARG A 114 -5.04 -16.05 -10.91
CA ARG A 114 -4.95 -14.74 -11.57
C ARG A 114 -5.83 -13.73 -10.82
N TYR A 115 -5.50 -12.45 -10.88
CA TYR A 115 -6.35 -11.39 -10.33
C TYR A 115 -7.54 -11.02 -11.24
N GLY A 116 -7.53 -11.51 -12.49
CA GLY A 116 -8.53 -11.23 -13.52
C GLY A 116 -8.37 -12.18 -14.70
N LYS A 117 -9.37 -12.27 -15.57
CA LYS A 117 -9.39 -13.23 -16.69
C LYS A 117 -8.19 -13.07 -17.64
N ASP A 118 -7.79 -11.82 -17.89
CA ASP A 118 -6.74 -11.44 -18.84
C ASP A 118 -5.43 -10.98 -18.18
N LEU A 119 -5.28 -11.22 -16.87
CA LEU A 119 -4.11 -10.80 -16.11
C LEU A 119 -3.06 -11.93 -16.01
N PRO A 120 -1.78 -11.58 -15.80
CA PRO A 120 -0.73 -12.55 -15.53
C PRO A 120 -1.06 -13.48 -14.35
N VAL A 121 -0.47 -14.67 -14.38
CA VAL A 121 -0.55 -15.62 -13.27
C VAL A 121 0.17 -15.04 -12.05
N ILE A 122 -0.43 -15.25 -10.87
CA ILE A 122 0.14 -14.85 -9.58
C ILE A 122 1.30 -15.78 -9.26
N ASN A 123 2.49 -15.22 -9.08
CA ASN A 123 3.73 -15.99 -8.95
C ASN A 123 4.14 -16.32 -7.50
N GLY A 124 3.34 -15.96 -6.49
CA GLY A 124 3.70 -16.22 -5.09
C GLY A 124 2.61 -15.87 -4.08
N GLY A 125 2.82 -16.29 -2.83
CA GLY A 125 1.93 -16.00 -1.69
C GLY A 125 0.62 -16.81 -1.68
N LEU A 126 0.44 -17.72 -2.64
CA LEU A 126 -0.76 -18.54 -2.76
C LEU A 126 -0.69 -19.74 -1.82
N VAL A 127 -1.82 -20.04 -1.20
CA VAL A 127 -2.01 -21.26 -0.42
C VAL A 127 -3.19 -22.03 -1.01
N TRP A 128 -2.89 -23.19 -1.57
CA TRP A 128 -3.83 -24.11 -2.18
C TRP A 128 -4.21 -25.18 -1.18
N ARG A 129 -5.50 -25.40 -0.99
CA ARG A 129 -6.05 -26.47 -0.15
C ARG A 129 -7.05 -27.26 -0.98
N VAL A 130 -6.77 -28.54 -1.15
CA VAL A 130 -7.64 -29.46 -1.87
C VAL A 130 -8.35 -30.33 -0.86
N PHE A 131 -9.67 -30.26 -0.86
CA PHE A 131 -10.53 -31.07 -0.01
C PHE A 131 -11.26 -32.12 -0.85
N ALA A 132 -11.62 -33.25 -0.23
CA ALA A 132 -12.52 -34.21 -0.85
C ALA A 132 -13.93 -33.59 -0.97
N ASP A 133 -14.70 -33.91 -2.01
CA ASP A 133 -16.09 -33.42 -2.21
C ASP A 133 -17.10 -34.02 -1.22
N LYS A 134 -16.75 -35.12 -0.56
CA LYS A 134 -17.59 -35.73 0.47
C LYS A 134 -17.15 -35.26 1.87
N PRO A 135 -18.06 -34.67 2.66
CA PRO A 135 -17.80 -34.46 4.08
C PRO A 135 -17.65 -35.82 4.78
N ASP A 136 -16.83 -35.86 5.83
CA ASP A 136 -16.76 -37.02 6.72
C ASP A 136 -18.01 -37.16 7.59
N ASP A 137 -18.05 -38.17 8.45
CA ASP A 137 -19.17 -38.42 9.37
C ASP A 137 -19.46 -37.25 10.35
N THR A 138 -18.55 -36.27 10.44
CA THR A 138 -18.70 -35.05 11.26
C THR A 138 -19.20 -33.84 10.46
N GLY A 139 -19.40 -33.97 9.15
CA GLY A 139 -19.77 -32.86 8.27
C GLY A 139 -18.57 -32.02 7.78
N THR A 140 -17.33 -32.45 8.06
CA THR A 140 -16.12 -31.70 7.71
C THR A 140 -15.51 -32.23 6.42
N PHE A 141 -15.14 -31.33 5.50
CA PHE A 141 -14.42 -31.73 4.29
C PHE A 141 -12.96 -32.09 4.64
N LYS A 142 -12.54 -33.32 4.33
CA LYS A 142 -11.18 -33.78 4.60
C LYS A 142 -10.17 -33.09 3.68
N LEU A 143 -9.14 -32.46 4.25
CA LEU A 143 -7.99 -31.93 3.50
C LEU A 143 -7.20 -33.11 2.91
N VAL A 144 -7.10 -33.15 1.58
CA VAL A 144 -6.38 -34.17 0.82
C VAL A 144 -4.96 -33.71 0.52
N ARG A 145 -4.78 -32.42 0.21
CA ARG A 145 -3.47 -31.82 -0.10
C ARG A 145 -3.46 -30.34 0.26
N GLU A 146 -2.33 -29.85 0.76
CA GLU A 146 -2.00 -28.42 0.83
C GLU A 146 -0.74 -28.16 0.00
N GLU A 147 -0.73 -27.09 -0.78
CA GLU A 147 0.41 -26.64 -1.58
C GLU A 147 0.59 -25.13 -1.48
N ARG A 148 1.83 -24.63 -1.63
CA ARG A 148 2.15 -23.20 -1.57
C ARG A 148 2.83 -22.65 -2.83
N GLY A 149 2.97 -23.50 -3.85
CA GLY A 149 3.55 -23.11 -5.13
C GLY A 149 2.65 -22.13 -5.90
N ALA A 150 3.24 -21.35 -6.80
CA ALA A 150 2.48 -20.49 -7.72
C ALA A 150 1.59 -21.31 -8.66
N THR A 151 2.17 -22.41 -9.17
CA THR A 151 1.53 -23.32 -10.12
C THR A 151 1.77 -24.78 -9.73
N PRO A 152 1.16 -25.27 -8.63
CA PRO A 152 1.39 -26.64 -8.18
C PRO A 152 0.72 -27.63 -9.14
N ASN A 153 1.41 -28.74 -9.37
CA ASN A 153 0.87 -29.89 -10.08
C ASN A 153 0.63 -31.00 -9.05
N ILE A 154 -0.63 -31.28 -8.75
CA ILE A 154 -1.02 -32.21 -7.70
C ILE A 154 -1.53 -33.50 -8.34
N VAL A 155 -0.94 -34.62 -7.97
CA VAL A 155 -1.38 -35.93 -8.43
C VAL A 155 -2.44 -36.48 -7.47
N LEU A 156 -3.64 -36.74 -7.96
CA LEU A 156 -4.81 -37.17 -7.18
C LEU A 156 -5.55 -38.29 -7.91
N PRO A 157 -6.20 -39.23 -7.21
CA PRO A 157 -7.13 -40.16 -7.85
C PRO A 157 -8.25 -39.42 -8.61
N PRO A 158 -8.80 -39.98 -9.69
CA PRO A 158 -10.01 -39.46 -10.32
C PRO A 158 -11.16 -39.37 -9.31
N GLY A 159 -11.86 -38.24 -9.30
CA GLY A 159 -12.89 -37.95 -8.31
C GLY A 159 -13.25 -36.47 -8.27
N ASN A 160 -14.21 -36.13 -7.42
CA ASN A 160 -14.60 -34.74 -7.18
C ASN A 160 -13.83 -34.18 -5.99
N TYR A 161 -13.37 -32.94 -6.14
CA TYR A 161 -12.60 -32.23 -5.12
C TYR A 161 -13.06 -30.78 -5.03
N VAL A 162 -12.93 -30.21 -3.84
CA VAL A 162 -13.12 -28.77 -3.61
C VAL A 162 -11.76 -28.14 -3.43
N VAL A 163 -11.39 -27.23 -4.33
CA VAL A 163 -10.11 -26.53 -4.26
C VAL A 163 -10.36 -25.12 -3.74
N HIS A 164 -9.69 -24.78 -2.64
CA HIS A 164 -9.65 -23.46 -2.04
C HIS A 164 -8.28 -22.84 -2.25
N VAL A 165 -8.23 -21.65 -2.83
CA VAL A 165 -7.01 -20.85 -2.97
C VAL A 165 -7.14 -19.60 -2.12
N ALA A 166 -6.10 -19.28 -1.36
CA ALA A 166 -6.02 -18.05 -0.57
C ALA A 166 -4.72 -17.29 -0.84
N LEU A 167 -4.83 -15.97 -0.79
CA LEU A 167 -3.74 -15.01 -0.90
C LEU A 167 -4.01 -13.87 0.10
N GLY A 168 -3.39 -13.94 1.27
CA GLY A 168 -3.63 -13.00 2.37
C GLY A 168 -5.11 -12.99 2.79
N LEU A 169 -5.78 -11.85 2.58
CA LEU A 169 -7.20 -11.64 2.90
C LEU A 169 -8.17 -12.12 1.81
N VAL A 170 -7.65 -12.50 0.64
CA VAL A 170 -8.47 -12.89 -0.53
C VAL A 170 -8.49 -14.40 -0.64
N SER A 171 -9.67 -14.97 -0.89
CA SER A 171 -9.81 -16.39 -1.19
C SER A 171 -10.80 -16.65 -2.32
N ALA A 172 -10.68 -17.80 -2.96
CA ALA A 172 -11.63 -18.31 -3.94
C ALA A 172 -11.77 -19.84 -3.78
N VAL A 173 -12.98 -20.35 -4.01
CA VAL A 173 -13.29 -21.78 -3.91
C VAL A 173 -13.92 -22.25 -5.21
N ARG A 174 -13.53 -23.44 -5.67
CA ARG A 174 -14.11 -24.07 -6.86
C ARG A 174 -14.15 -25.59 -6.71
N THR A 175 -15.24 -26.20 -7.15
CA THR A 175 -15.35 -27.64 -7.32
C THR A 175 -14.69 -28.07 -8.63
N VAL A 176 -13.93 -29.16 -8.59
CA VAL A 176 -13.20 -29.71 -9.73
C VAL A 176 -13.47 -31.20 -9.81
N SER A 177 -13.81 -31.69 -11.00
CA SER A 177 -14.03 -33.11 -11.28
C SER A 177 -12.85 -33.65 -12.07
N LEU A 178 -11.94 -34.34 -11.39
CA LEU A 178 -10.74 -34.93 -11.98
C LEU A 178 -11.09 -36.24 -12.69
N LYS A 179 -10.74 -36.32 -13.98
CA LYS A 179 -10.74 -37.55 -14.79
C LYS A 179 -9.32 -38.13 -14.82
N ALA A 180 -9.12 -39.33 -15.35
CA ALA A 180 -7.80 -39.99 -15.46
C ALA A 180 -6.83 -39.34 -16.48
N GLU A 181 -6.83 -38.00 -16.55
CA GLU A 181 -6.04 -37.16 -17.45
C GLU A 181 -5.49 -35.94 -16.67
N THR A 182 -4.71 -35.09 -17.34
CA THR A 182 -4.27 -33.81 -16.76
C THR A 182 -5.37 -32.78 -16.89
N ASP A 183 -5.87 -32.28 -15.75
CA ASP A 183 -6.82 -31.18 -15.70
C ASP A 183 -6.13 -29.88 -15.31
N ARG A 184 -6.45 -28.79 -16.03
CA ARG A 184 -5.86 -27.46 -15.82
C ARG A 184 -6.93 -26.51 -15.36
N VAL A 185 -6.84 -26.07 -14.10
CA VAL A 185 -7.83 -25.19 -13.49
C VAL A 185 -7.21 -23.85 -13.17
N ALA A 186 -7.80 -22.80 -13.77
CA ALA A 186 -7.47 -21.42 -13.46
C ALA A 186 -8.49 -20.82 -12.47
N PHE A 187 -7.97 -20.14 -11.45
CA PHE A 187 -8.73 -19.40 -10.46
C PHE A 187 -8.60 -17.91 -10.70
N VAL A 188 -9.73 -17.20 -10.61
CA VAL A 188 -9.75 -15.74 -10.60
C VAL A 188 -10.01 -15.30 -9.17
N LEU A 189 -9.01 -14.70 -8.53
CA LEU A 189 -9.16 -14.13 -7.20
C LEU A 189 -9.76 -12.73 -7.35
N PRO A 190 -10.89 -12.42 -6.69
CA PRO A 190 -11.48 -11.09 -6.72
C PRO A 190 -10.69 -10.16 -5.80
N ALA A 191 -9.44 -9.85 -6.16
CA ALA A 191 -8.57 -8.94 -5.42
C ALA A 191 -8.24 -7.69 -6.25
N GLY A 192 -8.24 -6.54 -5.61
CA GLY A 192 -7.65 -5.31 -6.14
C GLY A 192 -6.50 -4.84 -5.26
N GLY A 193 -5.59 -4.09 -5.87
CA GLY A 193 -4.58 -3.34 -5.14
C GLY A 193 -5.13 -1.98 -4.74
N LEU A 194 -4.83 -1.53 -3.54
CA LEU A 194 -5.12 -0.19 -3.07
C LEU A 194 -3.82 0.50 -2.67
N ARG A 195 -3.47 1.57 -3.37
CA ARG A 195 -2.35 2.44 -3.02
C ARG A 195 -2.89 3.76 -2.50
N ILE A 196 -2.48 4.13 -1.29
CA ILE A 196 -2.99 5.31 -0.62
C ILE A 196 -1.84 6.27 -0.37
N GLU A 197 -2.04 7.53 -0.74
CA GLU A 197 -1.10 8.61 -0.48
C GLU A 197 -1.81 9.76 0.23
N GLY A 198 -1.06 10.53 1.02
CA GLY A 198 -1.57 11.74 1.64
C GLY A 198 -0.92 12.99 1.04
N ARG A 199 -1.71 14.06 0.97
CA ARG A 199 -1.23 15.39 0.62
C ARG A 199 -1.84 16.44 1.53
N VAL A 200 -1.13 17.54 1.67
CA VAL A 200 -1.56 18.75 2.38
C VAL A 200 -1.26 19.95 1.49
N GLY A 201 -2.28 20.75 1.17
CA GLY A 201 -2.17 21.74 0.09
C GLY A 201 -1.71 21.11 -1.22
N SER A 202 -0.58 21.57 -1.76
CA SER A 202 0.09 21.04 -2.96
C SER A 202 1.20 20.02 -2.67
N SER A 203 1.54 19.79 -1.40
CA SER A 203 2.69 18.99 -0.99
C SER A 203 2.28 17.58 -0.59
N LYS A 204 3.10 16.58 -0.95
CA LYS A 204 2.94 15.20 -0.49
C LYS A 204 3.36 15.08 0.98
N ILE A 205 2.56 14.38 1.78
CA ILE A 205 2.88 14.11 3.18
C ILE A 205 3.88 12.94 3.24
N PRO A 206 4.98 13.07 3.99
CA PRO A 206 5.93 11.99 4.23
C PRO A 206 5.26 10.74 4.86
N PRO A 207 5.63 9.51 4.45
CA PRO A 207 5.01 8.29 4.97
C PRO A 207 5.14 8.08 6.48
N ASN A 208 6.14 8.70 7.12
CA ASN A 208 6.35 8.63 8.57
C ASN A 208 5.49 9.62 9.37
N GLN A 209 4.77 10.52 8.69
CA GLN A 209 3.91 11.52 9.31
C GLN A 209 2.42 11.22 9.10
N ILE A 210 2.08 10.16 8.36
CA ILE A 210 0.69 9.81 8.06
C ILE A 210 0.47 8.32 8.22
N SER A 211 -0.68 7.96 8.79
CA SER A 211 -1.11 6.57 8.89
C SER A 211 -2.50 6.40 8.30
N PHE A 212 -2.71 5.26 7.67
CA PHE A 212 -4.00 4.89 7.10
C PHE A 212 -4.53 3.64 7.77
N ALA A 213 -5.79 3.70 8.20
CA ALA A 213 -6.55 2.54 8.65
C ALA A 213 -7.67 2.25 7.65
N ILE A 214 -7.82 0.99 7.25
CA ILE A 214 -8.78 0.56 6.24
C ILE A 214 -9.84 -0.31 6.91
N TYR A 215 -11.09 0.02 6.66
CA TYR A 215 -12.27 -0.65 7.23
C TYR A 215 -13.18 -1.16 6.12
N LYS A 216 -13.90 -2.25 6.39
CA LYS A 216 -14.88 -2.81 5.45
C LYS A 216 -16.21 -2.06 5.51
N GLY A 217 -16.79 -1.78 4.34
CA GLY A 217 -18.09 -1.10 4.22
C GLY A 217 -17.94 0.39 3.90
N SER A 218 -18.95 1.17 4.25
CA SER A 218 -18.93 2.64 4.11
C SER A 218 -18.85 3.29 5.49
N GLN A 219 -18.26 4.48 5.56
CA GLN A 219 -18.22 5.30 6.78
C GLN A 219 -19.62 5.62 7.35
N PHE A 220 -20.68 5.46 6.56
CA PHE A 220 -22.07 5.74 6.95
C PHE A 220 -22.79 4.53 7.57
N GLU A 221 -22.18 3.34 7.61
CA GLU A 221 -22.85 2.11 8.10
C GLU A 221 -23.03 2.03 9.63
N GLY A 222 -22.69 3.07 10.40
CA GLY A 222 -23.02 3.24 11.83
C GLY A 222 -22.46 2.19 12.82
N SER A 223 -21.90 1.09 12.32
CA SER A 223 -21.29 0.02 13.12
C SER A 223 -19.80 0.30 13.28
N GLU A 224 -19.37 0.45 14.53
CA GLU A 224 -17.96 0.52 14.87
C GLU A 224 -17.33 -0.86 14.61
N ARG A 225 -16.56 -0.98 13.53
CA ARG A 225 -15.91 -2.22 13.12
C ARG A 225 -14.42 -2.14 13.39
N SER A 226 -13.81 -3.27 13.70
CA SER A 226 -12.35 -3.35 13.74
C SER A 226 -11.76 -3.08 12.34
N PRO A 227 -10.66 -2.34 12.23
CA PRO A 227 -10.00 -2.12 10.95
C PRO A 227 -9.52 -3.46 10.38
N LEU A 228 -9.68 -3.64 9.07
CA LEU A 228 -9.07 -4.75 8.34
C LEU A 228 -7.55 -4.61 8.31
N LEU A 229 -7.08 -3.39 8.10
CA LEU A 229 -5.67 -3.03 8.11
C LEU A 229 -5.53 -1.76 8.95
N PRO A 230 -4.99 -1.84 10.19
CA PRO A 230 -4.95 -0.69 11.10
C PRO A 230 -3.84 0.32 10.77
N ASN A 231 -2.78 -0.10 10.09
CA ASN A 231 -1.62 0.76 9.82
C ASN A 231 -1.01 0.42 8.46
N VAL A 232 -1.51 1.08 7.42
CA VAL A 232 -0.98 1.01 6.06
C VAL A 232 -0.07 2.21 5.83
N PRO A 233 1.21 2.02 5.46
CA PRO A 233 2.11 3.12 5.12
C PRO A 233 1.68 3.83 3.82
N ALA A 234 1.99 5.12 3.73
CA ALA A 234 1.75 5.88 2.49
C ALA A 234 2.58 5.32 1.32
N GLY A 235 1.94 5.15 0.16
CA GLY A 235 2.57 4.68 -1.07
C GLY A 235 2.69 3.15 -1.18
N ASP A 236 2.41 2.41 -0.09
CA ASP A 236 2.38 0.95 -0.13
C ASP A 236 1.10 0.43 -0.81
N VAL A 237 1.16 -0.79 -1.33
CA VAL A 237 0.03 -1.43 -2.03
C VAL A 237 -0.59 -2.50 -1.15
N ALA A 238 -1.76 -2.20 -0.59
CA ALA A 238 -2.56 -3.18 0.14
C ALA A 238 -3.37 -4.06 -0.82
N LEU A 239 -3.26 -5.38 -0.69
CA LEU A 239 -4.09 -6.33 -1.43
C LEU A 239 -5.40 -6.57 -0.67
N LEU A 240 -6.53 -6.19 -1.28
CA LEU A 240 -7.85 -6.29 -0.68
C LEU A 240 -8.83 -7.04 -1.58
N PRO A 241 -9.79 -7.78 -1.02
CA PRO A 241 -10.90 -8.31 -1.79
C PRO A 241 -11.69 -7.20 -2.48
N GLU A 242 -12.33 -7.51 -3.60
CA GLU A 242 -13.30 -6.63 -4.23
C GLU A 242 -14.39 -6.23 -3.22
N GLY A 243 -14.71 -4.94 -3.18
CA GLY A 243 -15.73 -4.43 -2.28
C GLY A 243 -15.62 -2.94 -2.02
N THR A 244 -16.53 -2.47 -1.17
CA THR A 244 -16.53 -1.10 -0.63
C THR A 244 -15.82 -1.08 0.70
N TYR A 245 -14.95 -0.09 0.88
CA TYR A 245 -14.19 0.14 2.09
C TYR A 245 -14.22 1.63 2.42
N TYR A 246 -13.86 1.97 3.65
CA TYR A 246 -13.56 3.34 4.00
C TYR A 246 -12.20 3.42 4.68
N ILE A 247 -11.49 4.50 4.40
CA ILE A 247 -10.16 4.78 4.91
C ILE A 247 -10.29 5.87 5.96
N ILE A 248 -9.63 5.68 7.10
CA ILE A 248 -9.34 6.75 8.06
C ILE A 248 -7.88 7.10 7.91
N SER A 249 -7.61 8.34 7.52
CA SER A 249 -6.28 8.90 7.37
C SER A 249 -5.99 9.83 8.53
N ASN A 250 -4.89 9.62 9.25
CA ASN A 250 -4.45 10.48 10.33
C ASN A 250 -3.12 11.12 9.94
N TYR A 251 -3.10 12.45 9.85
CA TYR A 251 -1.89 13.21 9.58
C TYR A 251 -1.34 13.81 10.87
N GLY A 252 -0.12 13.41 11.21
CA GLY A 252 0.52 13.71 12.48
C GLY A 252 -0.16 13.01 13.64
N ASP A 253 -0.06 13.64 14.81
CA ASP A 253 -0.40 13.07 16.11
C ASP A 253 -1.30 13.98 16.95
N ALA A 254 -2.07 14.85 16.28
CA ALA A 254 -3.07 15.72 16.89
C ALA A 254 -4.47 15.48 16.28
N ASN A 255 -5.06 16.46 15.58
CA ASN A 255 -6.48 16.44 15.21
C ASN A 255 -6.76 16.38 13.69
N SER A 256 -5.77 16.06 12.86
CA SER A 256 -5.95 15.97 11.39
C SER A 256 -6.38 14.57 10.95
N VAL A 257 -7.70 14.35 10.95
CA VAL A 257 -8.32 13.08 10.55
C VAL A 257 -9.23 13.28 9.34
N VAL A 258 -9.07 12.44 8.32
CA VAL A 258 -9.92 12.43 7.12
C VAL A 258 -10.51 11.05 6.93
N ARG A 259 -11.81 10.98 6.63
CA ARG A 259 -12.51 9.74 6.30
C ARG A 259 -12.93 9.75 4.83
N SER A 260 -12.76 8.64 4.14
CA SER A 260 -13.09 8.56 2.70
C SER A 260 -13.53 7.15 2.31
N ASP A 261 -14.68 7.07 1.65
CA ASP A 261 -15.16 5.82 1.05
C ASP A 261 -14.43 5.54 -0.26
N ILE A 262 -14.07 4.28 -0.48
CA ILE A 262 -13.38 3.81 -1.66
C ILE A 262 -13.98 2.49 -2.14
N ARG A 263 -13.82 2.21 -3.44
CA ARG A 263 -14.22 0.94 -4.03
C ARG A 263 -13.01 0.25 -4.63
N VAL A 264 -12.73 -0.95 -4.15
CA VAL A 264 -11.68 -1.82 -4.70
C VAL A 264 -12.31 -2.69 -5.79
N GLN A 265 -11.69 -2.72 -6.96
CA GLN A 265 -12.13 -3.53 -8.10
C GLN A 265 -11.14 -4.68 -8.32
N ALA A 266 -11.65 -5.87 -8.64
CA ALA A 266 -10.80 -7.02 -8.95
C ALA A 266 -9.89 -6.73 -10.16
N GLY A 267 -8.63 -7.14 -10.06
CA GLY A 267 -7.64 -7.03 -11.12
C GLY A 267 -7.13 -5.61 -11.40
N LYS A 268 -7.48 -4.62 -10.56
CA LYS A 268 -7.07 -3.24 -10.75
C LYS A 268 -6.28 -2.71 -9.56
N LEU A 269 -5.39 -1.76 -9.84
CA LEU A 269 -4.79 -0.91 -8.83
C LEU A 269 -5.62 0.36 -8.72
N THR A 270 -6.19 0.59 -7.53
CA THR A 270 -6.87 1.83 -7.18
C THR A 270 -5.89 2.75 -6.49
N ASP A 271 -5.58 3.87 -7.13
CA ASP A 271 -4.78 4.94 -6.56
C ASP A 271 -5.66 5.97 -5.87
N VAL A 272 -5.41 6.22 -4.58
CA VAL A 272 -6.18 7.15 -3.76
C VAL A 272 -5.26 8.18 -3.15
N THR A 273 -5.57 9.46 -3.36
CA THR A 273 -4.87 10.57 -2.73
C THR A 273 -5.79 11.27 -1.74
N VAL A 274 -5.50 11.10 -0.45
CA VAL A 274 -6.24 11.74 0.64
C VAL A 274 -5.69 13.14 0.88
N SER A 275 -6.58 14.14 0.87
CA SER A 275 -6.19 15.55 1.06
C SER A 275 -6.52 15.99 2.48
N HIS A 276 -5.50 16.29 3.26
CA HIS A 276 -5.65 16.86 4.60
C HIS A 276 -5.75 18.39 4.52
N ARG A 277 -6.57 18.96 5.41
CA ARG A 277 -6.63 20.41 5.67
C ARG A 277 -5.90 20.69 6.97
N ALA A 278 -4.59 20.87 6.90
CA ALA A 278 -3.73 20.98 8.08
C ALA A 278 -2.43 21.73 7.75
N ALA A 279 -1.63 22.05 8.76
CA ALA A 279 -0.26 22.52 8.58
C ALA A 279 0.64 22.11 9.76
N VAL A 280 1.95 22.17 9.55
CA VAL A 280 2.93 21.99 10.62
C VAL A 280 3.17 23.32 11.32
N ILE A 281 2.90 23.36 12.62
CA ILE A 281 3.10 24.52 13.46
C ILE A 281 4.30 24.27 14.37
N THR A 282 5.28 25.18 14.32
CA THR A 282 6.41 25.19 15.24
C THR A 282 6.17 26.25 16.30
N LEU A 283 6.22 25.86 17.58
CA LEU A 283 5.99 26.78 18.69
C LEU A 283 7.33 27.23 19.26
N LYS A 284 7.44 28.49 19.68
CA LYS A 284 8.60 28.98 20.44
C LYS A 284 8.19 30.07 21.42
N LEU A 285 8.79 30.07 22.61
CA LEU A 285 8.56 31.05 23.66
C LEU A 285 9.80 31.93 23.72
N VAL A 286 9.66 33.24 23.61
CA VAL A 286 10.78 34.18 23.60
C VAL A 286 10.59 35.25 24.67
N SER A 287 11.68 35.79 25.21
CA SER A 287 11.61 36.94 26.13
C SER A 287 11.19 38.22 25.39
N ASP A 288 11.82 38.47 24.25
CA ASP A 288 11.58 39.61 23.38
C ASP A 288 11.25 39.14 21.98
N ARG A 289 10.53 39.95 21.21
CA ARG A 289 10.14 39.60 19.83
C ARG A 289 11.37 39.25 18.99
N GLY A 290 11.36 38.06 18.37
CA GLY A 290 12.48 37.56 17.57
C GLY A 290 13.71 37.12 18.39
N GLY A 291 13.58 37.04 19.72
CA GLY A 291 14.64 36.58 20.61
C GLY A 291 14.86 35.07 20.58
N GLU A 292 15.73 34.60 21.48
CA GLU A 292 16.01 33.18 21.63
C GLU A 292 14.84 32.43 22.28
N ALA A 293 14.64 31.18 21.86
CA ALA A 293 13.60 30.34 22.41
C ALA A 293 13.98 29.84 23.81
N LEU A 294 13.13 30.10 24.79
CA LEU A 294 13.24 29.59 26.15
C LEU A 294 13.04 28.07 26.15
N ALA A 295 14.10 27.37 26.57
CA ALA A 295 14.08 25.93 26.77
C ALA A 295 13.18 25.53 27.96
N ASN A 296 12.92 24.23 28.10
CA ASN A 296 12.09 23.66 29.18
C ASN A 296 10.68 24.26 29.27
N THR A 297 10.16 24.75 28.15
CA THR A 297 8.80 25.27 28.06
C THR A 297 7.83 24.12 27.83
N ALA A 298 6.81 24.03 28.69
CA ALA A 298 5.68 23.14 28.51
C ALA A 298 4.63 23.86 27.65
N TRP A 299 4.21 23.22 26.58
CA TRP A 299 3.28 23.73 25.58
C TRP A 299 1.97 22.97 25.64
N SER A 300 0.87 23.71 25.59
CA SER A 300 -0.47 23.15 25.35
C SER A 300 -1.11 23.93 24.21
N VAL A 301 -1.53 23.23 23.16
CA VAL A 301 -2.36 23.79 22.09
C VAL A 301 -3.80 23.47 22.39
N ILE A 302 -4.64 24.50 22.44
CA ILE A 302 -6.06 24.36 22.76
C ILE A 302 -6.96 24.94 21.68
N THR A 303 -8.17 24.42 21.58
CA THR A 303 -9.25 25.02 20.78
C THR A 303 -9.76 26.30 21.47
N PRO A 304 -10.50 27.18 20.76
CA PRO A 304 -11.19 28.31 21.38
C PRO A 304 -12.20 27.89 22.46
N GLY A 305 -12.71 26.65 22.39
CA GLY A 305 -13.58 26.05 23.39
C GLY A 305 -12.88 25.60 24.68
N GLY A 306 -11.54 25.61 24.70
CA GLY A 306 -10.73 25.21 25.85
C GLY A 306 -10.27 23.75 25.85
N ASP A 307 -10.62 22.96 24.82
CA ASP A 307 -10.18 21.58 24.70
C ASP A 307 -8.69 21.51 24.36
N VAL A 308 -7.95 20.68 25.10
CA VAL A 308 -6.53 20.45 24.84
C VAL A 308 -6.36 19.48 23.68
N ILE A 309 -5.74 19.96 22.61
CA ILE A 309 -5.48 19.18 21.39
C ILE A 309 -4.13 18.48 21.48
N LYS A 310 -3.10 19.17 21.98
CA LYS A 310 -1.76 18.62 22.09
C LYS A 310 -1.00 19.24 23.23
N GLU A 311 -0.22 18.42 23.92
CA GLU A 311 0.77 18.86 24.89
C GLU A 311 2.16 18.46 24.42
N SER A 312 3.16 19.30 24.68
CA SER A 312 4.55 19.08 24.26
C SER A 312 5.51 19.80 25.20
N ILE A 313 6.76 19.40 25.25
CA ILE A 313 7.79 20.06 26.06
C ILE A 313 9.01 20.31 25.18
N GLY A 314 9.53 21.53 25.19
CA GLY A 314 10.73 21.89 24.44
C GLY A 314 10.77 23.35 24.02
N ALA A 315 11.89 23.75 23.43
CA ALA A 315 12.06 25.10 22.87
C ALA A 315 11.35 25.27 21.52
N PHE A 316 11.27 24.19 20.72
CA PHE A 316 10.71 24.19 19.36
C PHE A 316 9.85 22.93 19.08
N PRO A 317 8.78 22.66 19.84
CA PRO A 317 7.92 21.53 19.49
C PRO A 317 7.20 21.80 18.15
N ARG A 318 7.10 20.75 17.35
CA ARG A 318 6.40 20.73 16.06
C ARG A 318 5.11 19.95 16.21
N VAL A 319 3.99 20.54 15.82
CA VAL A 319 2.66 19.94 15.94
C VAL A 319 1.95 20.05 14.60
N VAL A 320 1.31 18.97 14.17
CA VAL A 320 0.46 18.99 12.97
C VAL A 320 -0.96 19.29 13.39
N LEU A 321 -1.53 20.41 12.94
CA LEU A 321 -2.87 20.83 13.33
C LEU A 321 -3.78 20.96 12.11
N SER A 322 -5.04 20.57 12.28
CA SER A 322 -6.08 20.86 11.28
C SER A 322 -6.27 22.36 11.11
N GLU A 323 -6.71 22.78 9.93
CA GLU A 323 -7.06 24.18 9.65
C GLU A 323 -8.10 24.70 10.66
N GLY A 324 -7.87 25.89 11.20
CA GLY A 324 -8.74 26.51 12.20
C GLY A 324 -8.01 27.43 13.17
N GLU A 325 -8.78 27.99 14.11
CA GLU A 325 -8.27 28.87 15.15
C GLU A 325 -7.84 28.07 16.38
N TYR A 326 -6.72 28.45 16.97
CA TYR A 326 -6.15 27.81 18.15
C TYR A 326 -5.51 28.84 19.08
N ARG A 327 -5.20 28.40 20.29
CA ARG A 327 -4.39 29.16 21.24
C ARG A 327 -3.24 28.30 21.74
N ALA A 328 -2.04 28.83 21.68
CA ALA A 328 -0.85 28.23 22.25
C ALA A 328 -0.70 28.75 23.67
N ILE A 329 -0.55 27.84 24.64
CA ILE A 329 -0.23 28.12 26.03
C ILE A 329 1.19 27.62 26.27
N ALA A 330 2.07 28.51 26.70
CA ALA A 330 3.44 28.23 27.06
C ALA A 330 3.63 28.43 28.56
N LYS A 331 4.02 27.37 29.27
CA LYS A 331 4.35 27.41 30.69
C LYS A 331 5.85 27.25 30.87
N ASN A 332 6.50 28.23 31.47
CA ASN A 332 7.94 28.25 31.71
C ASN A 332 8.20 28.86 33.08
N GLU A 333 9.03 28.20 33.90
CA GLU A 333 9.39 28.65 35.26
C GLU A 333 8.19 29.06 36.15
N GLY A 334 7.06 28.37 36.01
CA GLY A 334 5.83 28.64 36.78
C GLY A 334 4.98 29.80 36.25
N LYS A 335 5.44 30.54 35.24
CA LYS A 335 4.65 31.54 34.51
C LYS A 335 3.94 30.90 33.33
N VAL A 336 2.78 31.44 32.98
CA VAL A 336 1.94 30.98 31.86
C VAL A 336 1.73 32.14 30.90
N PHE A 337 1.99 31.89 29.62
CA PHE A 337 1.84 32.83 28.53
C PHE A 337 0.94 32.22 27.46
N GLU A 338 0.12 33.03 26.82
CA GLU A 338 -0.77 32.54 25.78
C GLU A 338 -0.78 33.43 24.54
N ARG A 339 -0.99 32.80 23.37
CA ARG A 339 -1.15 33.50 22.10
C ARG A 339 -2.16 32.80 21.20
N PRO A 340 -3.18 33.52 20.69
CA PRO A 340 -4.04 33.00 19.63
C PRO A 340 -3.30 32.99 18.29
N PHE A 341 -3.60 31.99 17.46
CA PHE A 341 -3.09 31.86 16.09
C PHE A 341 -4.09 31.12 15.21
N ASN A 342 -3.98 31.30 13.90
CA ASN A 342 -4.81 30.61 12.92
C ASN A 342 -3.94 29.68 12.07
N VAL A 343 -4.41 28.45 11.88
CA VAL A 343 -3.77 27.43 11.04
C VAL A 343 -4.41 27.49 9.66
N VAL A 344 -3.59 27.69 8.64
CA VAL A 344 -4.02 27.73 7.23
C VAL A 344 -3.55 26.45 6.53
N ASN A 345 -4.41 25.83 5.74
CA ASN A 345 -4.10 24.58 5.06
C ASN A 345 -2.82 24.67 4.19
N GLY A 346 -1.86 23.79 4.44
CA GLY A 346 -0.62 23.67 3.69
C GLY A 346 0.40 24.77 3.94
N VAL A 347 0.14 25.68 4.88
CA VAL A 347 1.07 26.77 5.23
C VAL A 347 1.67 26.50 6.59
N ASP A 348 2.86 25.90 6.58
CA ASP A 348 3.64 25.71 7.80
C ASP A 348 3.99 27.08 8.41
N ALA A 349 3.84 27.20 9.72
CA ALA A 349 4.01 28.46 10.42
C ALA A 349 4.79 28.30 11.73
N GLU A 350 5.47 29.37 12.11
CA GLU A 350 6.09 29.50 13.42
C GLU A 350 5.26 30.44 14.29
N VAL A 351 4.91 29.99 15.49
CA VAL A 351 4.12 30.74 16.46
C VAL A 351 5.01 31.13 17.63
N GLU A 352 5.31 32.42 17.69
CA GLU A 352 6.11 33.03 18.74
C GLU A 352 5.22 33.55 19.89
N VAL A 353 5.36 32.96 21.07
CA VAL A 353 4.74 33.47 22.31
C VAL A 353 5.77 34.33 23.03
N ILE A 354 5.35 35.49 23.54
CA ILE A 354 6.25 36.43 24.22
C ILE A 354 6.03 36.31 25.73
N ALA A 355 7.10 36.06 26.47
CA ALA A 355 7.12 36.05 27.93
C ALA A 355 7.07 37.49 28.45
N ARG A 356 5.86 38.05 28.56
CA ARG A 356 5.64 39.43 29.04
C ARG A 356 5.72 39.55 30.55
#